data_AF-A0A9D7CC85-F1
#
_entry.id   AF-A0A9D7CC85-F1
#
_cell.length_a   1.000
_cell.length_b   1.000
_cell.length_c   1.000
_cell.angle_alpha   90.00
_cell.angle_beta   90.00
_cell.angle_gamma   90.00
#
_symmetry.space_group_name_H-M   'P 1'
#
loop_
_entity.id
_entity.type
_entity.pdbx_description
1 polymer ?
#
loop_
_entity_poly.entity_id
_entity_poly.type
_entity_poly.pdbx_seq_one_letter_code
_entity_poly.pdbx_strand_id
1 'polypeptide(L)'
;MLRLTAWVARAGLLAVAACGGDAAAPSGPGGQASTLSLTVSGLVRLDPVSQGHYEAWAIDAGGAATSLGTLDPADDGAATLRVAFPAFAPVNLLLTVQGTRDAADSPSPQGLLLGEWRNGRATLGVEDALTRGALPLKRIPGQFTMFSPSDNHMNGYPSFEECGVWLFNMAPRQTPQNDQWVRLASLTPGWIYEGWMVRDHGAPDAIWLSYGKFLPDAGGAVASRDDTGWGPFSGVEDFQTAGEEEYPGDDWFSNPLGFPFPSVLPLPLDLREKNAQGVGRWTHVITIEPISDQGEPIGSERPFAIRPYRDGFGDAAPGTPRTITFRPEGVPRGEAVRQ
;
A
#
# COMPACT_ATOMS: atom_id res chain seq x y z
N MET A 1 41.85 28.85 52.64
CA MET A 1 42.01 30.31 52.67
C MET A 1 40.71 30.94 52.16
N LEU A 2 39.67 31.01 53.00
CA LEU A 2 39.20 32.23 53.68
C LEU A 2 39.32 33.53 52.86
N ARG A 3 38.16 34.07 52.44
CA ARG A 3 37.75 35.46 52.74
C ARG A 3 36.23 35.59 52.69
N LEU A 4 35.65 35.90 53.85
CA LEU A 4 34.30 36.42 54.03
C LEU A 4 34.20 37.85 53.49
N THR A 5 33.04 38.25 53.00
CA THR A 5 32.39 39.48 53.50
C THR A 5 30.90 39.46 53.21
N ALA A 6 30.13 39.68 54.28
CA ALA A 6 28.68 39.71 54.33
C ALA A 6 28.15 41.12 54.03
N TRP A 7 26.94 41.20 53.48
CA TRP A 7 26.01 42.30 53.76
C TRP A 7 24.60 41.74 53.94
N VAL A 8 24.08 41.93 55.15
CA VAL A 8 22.69 41.74 55.56
C VAL A 8 22.06 43.12 55.58
N ALA A 9 20.89 43.28 54.96
CA ALA A 9 19.93 44.31 55.35
C ALA A 9 18.49 43.78 55.16
N ARG A 10 17.78 43.75 56.27
CA ARG A 10 16.37 43.37 56.46
C ARG A 10 15.42 44.46 55.95
N ALA A 11 14.17 44.03 55.74
CA ALA A 11 12.88 44.70 55.97
C ALA A 11 12.03 44.73 54.69
N GLY A 12 10.76 44.35 54.69
CA GLY A 12 9.87 44.00 55.79
C GLY A 12 8.63 43.29 55.26
N LEU A 13 8.02 42.47 56.14
CA LEU A 13 6.69 41.94 55.95
C LEU A 13 5.68 43.08 55.97
N LEU A 14 4.83 43.14 54.94
CA LEU A 14 3.52 43.77 54.97
C LEU A 14 2.50 42.67 54.72
N ALA A 15 1.97 42.11 55.81
CA ALA A 15 0.79 41.26 55.78
C ALA A 15 -0.44 42.18 55.70
N VAL A 16 -1.02 42.30 54.51
CA VAL A 16 -2.34 42.91 54.35
C VAL A 16 -3.35 41.78 54.41
N ALA A 17 -4.03 41.65 55.55
CA ALA A 17 -5.25 40.88 55.66
C ALA A 17 -6.34 41.61 54.86
N ALA A 18 -6.74 41.06 53.72
CA ALA A 18 -7.94 41.46 53.00
C ALA A 18 -8.93 40.29 53.06
N CYS A 19 -9.87 40.39 53.99
CA CYS A 19 -11.11 39.64 53.96
C CYS A 19 -12.08 40.31 52.99
N GLY A 20 -12.74 39.52 52.16
CA GLY A 20 -14.06 39.87 51.62
C GLY A 20 -14.10 40.04 50.10
N GLY A 21 -14.77 39.08 49.46
CA GLY A 21 -15.30 39.22 48.11
C GLY A 21 -14.87 38.10 47.19
N ASP A 22 -15.62 36.99 47.21
CA ASP A 22 -15.69 36.07 46.08
C ASP A 22 -16.26 36.84 44.87
N ALA A 23 -15.39 37.58 44.19
CA ALA A 23 -15.62 37.98 42.82
C ALA A 23 -15.34 36.74 41.99
N ALA A 24 -16.40 36.05 41.59
CA ALA A 24 -16.36 35.07 40.53
C ALA A 24 -15.46 35.61 39.41
N ALA A 25 -14.36 34.91 39.16
CA ALA A 25 -13.50 35.21 38.03
C ALA A 25 -14.40 35.28 36.78
N PRO A 26 -14.26 36.31 35.93
CA PRO A 26 -15.02 36.34 34.69
C PRO A 26 -14.63 35.10 33.89
N SER A 27 -15.57 34.16 33.78
CA SER A 27 -15.54 33.12 32.78
C SER A 27 -15.59 33.82 31.43
N GLY A 28 -14.40 34.10 30.89
CA GLY A 28 -14.26 34.52 29.50
C GLY A 28 -15.02 33.54 28.60
N PRO A 29 -15.50 34.00 27.44
CA PRO A 29 -16.20 33.12 26.51
C PRO A 29 -15.29 31.92 26.26
N GLY A 30 -15.76 30.73 26.65
CA GLY A 30 -15.02 29.49 26.47
C GLY A 30 -14.64 29.41 25.00
N GLY A 31 -13.35 29.58 24.71
CA GLY A 31 -12.82 29.38 23.38
C GLY A 31 -13.26 27.98 22.96
N GLN A 32 -14.15 27.90 21.98
CA GLN A 32 -14.54 26.60 21.45
C GLN A 32 -13.26 25.87 21.09
N ALA A 33 -13.04 24.72 21.71
CA ALA A 33 -11.89 23.89 21.38
C ALA A 33 -12.00 23.58 19.89
N SER A 34 -11.07 24.11 19.09
CA SER A 34 -11.06 23.85 17.66
C SER A 34 -10.94 22.35 17.44
N THR A 35 -11.63 21.83 16.42
CA THR A 35 -11.59 20.40 16.11
C THR A 35 -10.78 20.16 14.84
N LEU A 36 -10.19 18.97 14.75
CA LEU A 36 -9.61 18.44 13.54
C LEU A 36 -10.60 17.43 12.95
N SER A 37 -10.99 17.63 11.69
CA SER A 37 -11.78 16.67 10.92
C SER A 37 -10.90 16.09 9.82
N LEU A 38 -10.62 14.79 9.87
CA LEU A 38 -9.92 14.03 8.84
C LEU A 38 -10.94 13.15 8.11
N THR A 39 -11.07 13.31 6.80
CA THR A 39 -11.91 12.49 5.93
C THR A 39 -11.03 11.77 4.93
N VAL A 40 -11.23 10.46 4.79
CA VAL A 40 -10.46 9.58 3.90
C VAL A 40 -11.43 8.82 3.01
N SER A 41 -11.02 8.53 1.78
CA SER A 41 -11.76 7.73 0.81
C SER A 41 -10.85 6.68 0.17
N GLY A 42 -11.44 5.59 -0.33
CA GLY A 42 -10.70 4.51 -0.98
C GLY A 42 -9.98 3.57 -0.02
N LEU A 43 -10.40 3.51 1.25
CA LEU A 43 -9.95 2.50 2.20
C LEU A 43 -10.75 1.20 2.01
N VAL A 44 -10.16 0.08 2.39
CA VAL A 44 -10.85 -1.21 2.47
C VAL A 44 -10.93 -1.61 3.93
N ARG A 45 -12.02 -2.28 4.35
CA ARG A 45 -12.10 -2.79 5.72
C ARG A 45 -11.00 -3.82 5.95
N LEU A 46 -10.21 -3.60 7.00
CA LEU A 46 -9.17 -4.53 7.43
C LEU A 46 -9.77 -5.59 8.34
N ASP A 47 -9.32 -6.83 8.20
CA ASP A 47 -9.53 -7.85 9.22
C ASP A 47 -8.69 -7.47 10.46
N PRO A 48 -9.31 -7.20 11.63
CA PRO A 48 -8.58 -6.68 12.78
C PRO A 48 -7.62 -7.70 13.41
N VAL A 49 -7.76 -8.99 13.10
CA VAL A 49 -6.93 -10.07 13.66
C VAL A 49 -5.67 -10.27 12.81
N SER A 50 -5.82 -10.25 11.50
CA SER A 50 -4.75 -10.56 10.55
C SER A 50 -4.12 -9.31 9.91
N GLN A 51 -4.91 -8.26 9.67
CA GLN A 51 -4.49 -7.06 8.94
C GLN A 51 -4.38 -5.82 9.84
N GLY A 52 -5.01 -5.83 11.01
CA GLY A 52 -4.92 -4.75 11.99
C GLY A 52 -5.93 -3.61 11.76
N HIS A 53 -5.51 -2.36 11.96
CA HIS A 53 -6.40 -1.20 11.89
C HIS A 53 -5.72 0.04 11.30
N TYR A 54 -6.52 1.02 10.86
CA TYR A 54 -5.99 2.32 10.47
C TYR A 54 -5.86 3.24 11.66
N GLU A 55 -4.73 3.93 11.79
CA GLU A 55 -4.45 4.88 12.86
C GLU A 55 -3.96 6.20 12.28
N ALA A 56 -4.56 7.31 12.72
CA ALA A 56 -4.16 8.65 12.33
C ALA A 56 -3.21 9.27 13.35
N TRP A 57 -2.22 10.01 12.87
CA TRP A 57 -1.16 10.62 13.68
C TRP A 57 -0.98 12.09 13.31
N ALA A 58 -0.79 12.93 14.32
CA ALA A 58 -0.26 14.27 14.18
C ALA A 58 1.24 14.26 14.48
N ILE A 59 2.04 14.81 13.55
CA ILE A 59 3.50 14.87 13.69
C ILE A 59 3.91 16.33 13.88
N ASP A 60 4.72 16.59 14.90
CA ASP A 60 5.26 17.93 15.18
C ASP A 60 6.56 18.24 14.41
N ALA A 61 7.06 19.47 14.53
CA ALA A 61 8.28 19.91 13.85
C ALA A 61 9.56 19.17 14.31
N GLY A 62 9.52 18.52 15.48
CA GLY A 62 10.59 17.68 16.01
C GLY A 62 10.50 16.22 15.56
N GLY A 63 9.43 15.84 14.84
CA GLY A 63 9.17 14.48 14.40
C GLY A 63 8.44 13.61 15.43
N ALA A 64 8.02 14.17 16.57
CA ALA A 64 7.23 13.42 17.55
C ALA A 64 5.81 13.21 17.01
N ALA A 65 5.33 11.96 17.08
CA ALA A 65 4.01 11.57 16.65
C ALA A 65 3.06 11.47 17.84
N THR A 66 1.83 11.96 17.69
CA THR A 66 0.74 11.80 18.65
C THR A 66 -0.44 11.15 17.93
N SER A 67 -0.93 10.04 18.48
CA SER A 67 -2.14 9.37 17.99
C SER A 67 -3.33 10.33 18.05
N LEU A 68 -4.06 10.38 16.94
CA LEU A 68 -5.35 11.07 16.82
C LEU A 68 -6.51 10.06 16.94
N GLY A 69 -6.22 8.76 16.88
CA GLY A 69 -7.19 7.68 16.98
C GLY A 69 -7.39 6.93 15.68
N THR A 70 -8.24 5.91 15.79
CA THR A 70 -8.47 4.93 14.73
C THR A 70 -9.49 5.40 13.71
N LEU A 71 -9.36 4.92 12.47
CA LEU A 71 -10.35 5.08 11.40
C LEU A 71 -10.96 3.71 11.07
N ASP A 72 -12.28 3.64 11.08
CA ASP A 72 -13.04 2.48 10.63
C ASP A 72 -13.77 2.84 9.33
N PRO A 73 -13.38 2.27 8.17
CA PRO A 73 -14.03 2.58 6.91
C PRO A 73 -15.43 1.96 6.82
N ALA A 74 -16.35 2.76 6.28
CA ALA A 74 -17.64 2.30 5.84
C ALA A 74 -17.50 1.38 4.61
N ASP A 75 -18.59 0.70 4.24
CA ASP A 75 -18.58 -0.28 3.15
C ASP A 75 -18.28 0.35 1.77
N ASP A 76 -18.45 1.68 1.63
CA ASP A 76 -18.08 2.46 0.44
C ASP A 76 -16.60 2.92 0.45
N GLY A 77 -15.84 2.53 1.48
CA GLY A 77 -14.43 2.86 1.65
C GLY A 77 -14.17 4.28 2.16
N ALA A 78 -15.20 5.01 2.60
CA ALA A 78 -15.05 6.31 3.25
C ALA A 78 -14.88 6.16 4.78
N ALA A 79 -14.04 7.00 5.38
CA ALA A 79 -13.88 7.09 6.82
C ALA A 79 -13.77 8.55 7.26
N THR A 80 -14.24 8.89 8.45
CA THR A 80 -14.05 10.23 9.03
C THR A 80 -13.73 10.15 10.51
N LEU A 81 -12.68 10.85 10.92
CA LEU A 81 -12.24 11.02 12.29
C LEU A 81 -12.42 12.49 12.69
N ARG A 82 -13.06 12.74 13.83
CA ARG A 82 -13.22 14.08 14.41
C ARG A 82 -12.71 14.09 15.82
N VAL A 83 -11.68 14.89 16.08
CA VAL A 83 -11.02 14.98 17.39
C VAL A 83 -10.75 16.42 17.79
N ALA A 84 -10.44 16.64 19.07
CA ALA A 84 -9.91 17.91 19.52
C ALA A 84 -8.60 18.21 18.78
N PHE A 85 -8.42 19.45 18.36
CA PHE A 85 -7.17 19.84 17.72
C PHE A 85 -6.01 19.67 18.71
N PRO A 86 -4.87 19.06 18.31
CA PRO A 86 -3.74 18.87 19.20
C PRO A 86 -3.27 20.16 19.86
N ALA A 87 -2.71 20.08 21.06
CA ALA A 87 -2.19 21.25 21.77
C ALA A 87 -0.98 21.89 21.08
N PHE A 88 -0.34 21.16 20.17
CA PHE A 88 0.72 21.64 19.29
C PHE A 88 0.18 21.85 17.86
N ALA A 89 0.85 22.68 17.08
CA ALA A 89 0.58 22.80 15.65
C ALA A 89 1.30 21.67 14.90
N PRO A 90 0.60 20.68 14.32
CA PRO A 90 1.24 19.65 13.53
C PRO A 90 1.88 20.26 12.28
N VAL A 91 2.99 19.67 11.84
CA VAL A 91 3.60 19.94 10.52
C VAL A 91 3.12 18.93 9.49
N ASN A 92 2.82 17.70 9.91
CA ASN A 92 2.28 16.66 9.05
C ASN A 92 1.14 15.90 9.75
N LEU A 93 0.25 15.34 8.94
CA LEU A 93 -0.67 14.29 9.34
C LEU A 93 -0.32 13.01 8.59
N LEU A 94 -0.27 11.90 9.31
CA LEU A 94 0.07 10.58 8.78
C LEU A 94 -1.07 9.61 9.10
N LEU A 95 -1.48 8.82 8.12
CA LEU A 95 -2.32 7.64 8.29
C LEU A 95 -1.44 6.41 8.14
N THR A 96 -1.48 5.49 9.10
CA THR A 96 -0.75 4.22 9.02
C THR A 96 -1.71 3.04 9.02
N VAL A 97 -1.22 1.89 8.54
CA VAL A 97 -1.81 0.57 8.81
C VAL A 97 -1.07 -0.01 10.02
N GLN A 98 -1.72 -0.04 11.16
CA GLN A 98 -1.17 -0.60 12.39
C GLN A 98 -1.47 -2.09 12.47
N GLY A 99 -0.43 -2.91 12.36
CA GLY A 99 -0.50 -4.34 12.56
C GLY A 99 -0.72 -4.71 14.03
N THR A 100 -1.14 -5.94 14.27
CA THR A 100 -1.43 -6.45 15.64
C THR A 100 -0.20 -6.56 16.54
N ARG A 101 1.01 -6.45 15.98
CA ARG A 101 2.29 -6.50 16.69
C ARG A 101 2.97 -5.15 16.82
N ASP A 102 2.41 -4.10 16.24
CA ASP A 102 3.01 -2.77 16.26
C ASP A 102 2.85 -2.13 17.65
N ALA A 103 3.79 -1.25 17.99
CA ALA A 103 3.76 -0.52 19.25
C ALA A 103 2.63 0.51 19.23
N ALA A 104 1.78 0.50 20.27
CA ALA A 104 0.60 1.35 20.32
C ALA A 104 0.90 2.86 20.41
N ASP A 105 2.12 3.25 20.79
CA ASP A 105 2.55 4.62 21.03
C ASP A 105 3.40 5.21 19.88
N SER A 106 3.56 4.49 18.76
CA SER A 106 4.30 4.99 17.60
C SER A 106 3.67 4.59 16.26
N PRO A 107 3.84 5.40 15.21
CA PRO A 107 3.42 5.03 13.86
C PRO A 107 4.15 3.77 13.39
N SER A 108 3.42 2.83 12.79
CA SER A 108 4.01 1.68 12.10
C SER A 108 4.82 2.13 10.87
N PRO A 109 5.76 1.29 10.38
CA PRO A 109 6.44 1.57 9.12
C PRO A 109 5.49 1.57 7.91
N GLN A 110 4.29 1.00 8.01
CA GLN A 110 3.27 1.00 6.96
C GLN A 110 2.52 2.34 6.89
N GLY A 111 3.25 3.42 6.58
CA GLY A 111 2.69 4.72 6.24
C GLY A 111 1.84 4.63 4.98
N LEU A 112 0.55 4.97 5.08
CA LEU A 112 -0.42 4.87 4.00
C LEU A 112 -0.66 6.21 3.31
N LEU A 113 -0.98 7.24 4.09
CA LEU A 113 -1.19 8.60 3.58
C LEU A 113 -0.42 9.63 4.40
N LEU A 114 0.18 10.60 3.73
CA LEU A 114 0.87 11.72 4.37
C LEU A 114 0.35 13.02 3.77
N GLY A 115 0.19 14.04 4.61
CA GLY A 115 -0.19 15.37 4.17
C GLY A 115 0.47 16.44 5.04
N GLU A 116 1.09 17.42 4.37
CA GLU A 116 1.64 18.58 5.05
C GLU A 116 0.52 19.49 5.56
N TRP A 117 0.62 19.91 6.82
CA TRP A 117 -0.35 20.76 7.47
C TRP A 117 -0.02 22.24 7.24
N ARG A 118 -0.88 22.95 6.50
CA ARG A 118 -0.73 24.39 6.21
C ARG A 118 -2.07 25.10 6.25
N ASN A 119 -2.10 26.29 6.84
CA ASN A 119 -3.29 27.16 6.86
C ASN A 119 -4.57 26.47 7.36
N GLY A 120 -4.45 25.57 8.33
CA GLY A 120 -5.59 24.85 8.90
C GLY A 120 -6.11 23.68 8.04
N ARG A 121 -5.32 23.21 7.06
CA ARG A 121 -5.68 22.13 6.16
C ARG A 121 -4.48 21.24 5.82
N ALA A 122 -4.72 19.96 5.52
CA ALA A 122 -3.79 19.09 4.81
C ALA A 122 -4.55 18.29 3.74
N THR A 123 -3.93 18.08 2.58
CA THR A 123 -4.34 17.07 1.60
C THR A 123 -3.41 15.88 1.78
N LEU A 124 -3.99 14.72 2.06
CA LEU A 124 -3.26 13.48 2.33
C LEU A 124 -3.25 12.61 1.07
N GLY A 125 -2.06 12.20 0.64
CA GLY A 125 -1.81 11.35 -0.52
C GLY A 125 -0.84 10.22 -0.19
N VAL A 126 -0.64 9.31 -1.14
CA VAL A 126 0.27 8.16 -0.98
C VAL A 126 1.73 8.55 -1.22
N GLU A 127 1.98 9.68 -1.88
CA GLU A 127 3.31 10.22 -2.08
C GLU A 127 3.98 10.52 -0.72
N ASP A 128 5.25 10.13 -0.58
CA ASP A 128 6.05 10.20 0.66
C ASP A 128 5.58 9.36 1.85
N ALA A 129 4.32 8.89 1.87
CA ALA A 129 3.87 7.88 2.82
C ALA A 129 4.27 6.47 2.35
N LEU A 130 3.84 6.13 1.15
CA LEU A 130 3.93 4.81 0.55
C LEU A 130 5.04 4.75 -0.49
N THR A 131 5.22 5.82 -1.29
CA THR A 131 6.30 5.90 -2.29
C THR A 131 7.47 6.71 -1.76
N ARG A 132 8.68 6.33 -2.16
CA ARG A 132 9.91 6.99 -1.71
C ARG A 132 10.16 8.28 -2.50
N GLY A 133 10.40 9.39 -1.79
CA GLY A 133 10.89 10.65 -2.38
C GLY A 133 9.85 11.38 -3.22
N ALA A 134 8.60 11.42 -2.75
CA ALA A 134 7.45 12.09 -3.36
C ALA A 134 7.15 11.60 -4.78
N LEU A 135 7.63 10.41 -5.15
CA LEU A 135 7.44 9.87 -6.49
C LEU A 135 5.98 9.45 -6.68
N PRO A 136 5.27 9.95 -7.70
CA PRO A 136 3.93 9.46 -7.97
C PRO A 136 3.99 8.01 -8.45
N LEU A 137 2.90 7.26 -8.20
CA LEU A 137 2.69 5.98 -8.88
C LEU A 137 2.66 6.19 -10.39
N LYS A 138 3.33 5.33 -11.16
CA LYS A 138 3.55 5.56 -12.59
C LYS A 138 2.25 5.33 -13.35
N ARG A 139 1.87 6.25 -14.25
CA ARG A 139 0.63 6.08 -15.03
C ARG A 139 0.63 4.84 -15.93
N ILE A 140 1.79 4.54 -16.51
CA ILE A 140 2.03 3.39 -17.38
C ILE A 140 3.37 2.79 -16.96
N PRO A 141 3.41 1.86 -15.98
CA PRO A 141 4.67 1.31 -15.50
C PRO A 141 5.34 0.36 -16.50
N GLY A 142 4.59 -0.20 -17.45
CA GLY A 142 5.14 -1.09 -18.47
C GLY A 142 4.07 -1.97 -19.08
N GLN A 143 4.45 -3.20 -19.43
CA GLN A 143 3.59 -4.20 -20.04
C GLN A 143 3.59 -5.51 -19.26
N PHE A 144 2.55 -6.30 -19.48
CA PHE A 144 2.53 -7.72 -19.13
C PHE A 144 2.15 -8.54 -20.36
N THR A 145 2.43 -9.84 -20.31
CA THR A 145 2.15 -10.76 -21.41
C THR A 145 1.66 -12.12 -20.92
N MET A 146 0.96 -12.84 -21.80
CA MET A 146 0.61 -14.26 -21.60
C MET A 146 1.59 -15.21 -22.31
N PHE A 147 2.64 -14.65 -22.90
CA PHE A 147 3.74 -15.40 -23.48
C PHE A 147 4.62 -15.92 -22.35
N SER A 148 4.84 -17.23 -22.29
CA SER A 148 5.76 -17.84 -21.34
C SER A 148 7.19 -17.90 -21.90
N PRO A 149 8.18 -17.27 -21.26
CA PRO A 149 9.59 -17.45 -21.60
C PRO A 149 10.11 -18.86 -21.24
N SER A 150 9.50 -19.53 -20.26
CA SER A 150 10.13 -20.60 -19.49
C SER A 150 9.82 -22.04 -19.92
N ASP A 151 9.05 -22.33 -20.98
CA ASP A 151 8.81 -23.73 -21.38
C ASP A 151 8.59 -24.01 -22.88
N ASN A 152 9.45 -24.89 -23.44
CA ASN A 152 9.12 -26.15 -24.15
C ASN A 152 10.35 -26.76 -24.87
N HIS A 153 11.12 -27.60 -24.17
CA HIS A 153 12.24 -28.36 -24.75
C HIS A 153 11.81 -29.32 -25.89
N MET A 154 10.63 -29.96 -25.83
CA MET A 154 10.28 -30.98 -26.83
C MET A 154 9.86 -30.41 -28.19
N ASN A 155 9.37 -29.16 -28.24
CA ASN A 155 8.88 -28.54 -29.48
C ASN A 155 9.58 -27.23 -29.87
N GLY A 156 10.56 -26.75 -29.12
CA GLY A 156 11.48 -25.68 -29.56
C GLY A 156 10.82 -24.34 -29.89
N TYR A 157 9.72 -23.99 -29.23
CA TYR A 157 9.09 -22.66 -29.33
C TYR A 157 8.56 -22.22 -27.96
N PRO A 158 8.55 -20.91 -27.69
CA PRO A 158 7.78 -20.37 -26.57
C PRO A 158 6.32 -20.80 -26.67
N SER A 159 5.73 -21.18 -25.54
CA SER A 159 4.35 -21.68 -25.49
C SER A 159 3.35 -20.54 -25.72
N PHE A 160 2.41 -20.76 -26.64
CA PHE A 160 1.18 -19.96 -26.78
C PHE A 160 0.07 -20.54 -25.89
N GLU A 161 0.43 -21.07 -24.73
CA GLU A 161 -0.46 -21.87 -23.89
C GLU A 161 -1.54 -21.06 -23.17
N GLU A 162 -1.37 -19.74 -23.11
CA GLU A 162 -2.37 -18.81 -22.57
C GLU A 162 -2.71 -19.03 -21.09
N CYS A 163 -1.88 -19.76 -20.34
CA CYS A 163 -2.10 -20.12 -18.95
C CYS A 163 -1.14 -19.46 -17.95
N GLY A 164 -0.24 -18.58 -18.40
CA GLY A 164 0.70 -17.85 -17.55
C GLY A 164 0.74 -16.34 -17.79
N VAL A 165 1.45 -15.62 -16.91
CA VAL A 165 1.67 -14.18 -16.98
C VAL A 165 3.10 -13.82 -16.66
N TRP A 166 3.66 -12.88 -17.42
CA TRP A 166 5.02 -12.39 -17.21
C TRP A 166 5.10 -10.86 -17.31
N LEU A 167 5.94 -10.28 -16.46
CA LEU A 167 6.01 -8.84 -16.20
C LEU A 167 7.24 -8.19 -16.86
N PHE A 168 7.19 -8.02 -18.18
CA PHE A 168 8.24 -7.33 -18.94
C PHE A 168 7.70 -6.62 -20.17
N ASN A 169 8.47 -5.66 -20.68
CA ASN A 169 8.11 -4.91 -21.88
C ASN A 169 8.47 -5.73 -23.13
N MET A 170 7.50 -6.47 -23.66
CA MET A 170 7.63 -7.17 -24.94
C MET A 170 7.89 -6.22 -26.13
N ALA A 171 7.40 -4.98 -26.04
CA ALA A 171 7.65 -3.95 -27.03
C ALA A 171 8.23 -2.69 -26.36
N PRO A 172 9.52 -2.70 -25.96
CA PRO A 172 10.15 -1.61 -25.21
C PRO A 172 9.92 -0.23 -25.83
N ARG A 173 10.05 -0.12 -27.16
CA ARG A 173 9.88 1.14 -27.90
C ARG A 173 8.46 1.71 -27.86
N GLN A 174 7.49 0.95 -27.36
CA GLN A 174 6.10 1.37 -27.18
C GLN A 174 5.80 1.80 -25.73
N THR A 175 6.76 1.68 -24.81
CA THR A 175 6.59 2.08 -23.41
C THR A 175 7.31 3.40 -23.13
N PRO A 176 6.85 4.21 -22.14
CA PRO A 176 7.55 5.42 -21.74
C PRO A 176 9.01 5.20 -21.29
N GLN A 177 9.32 4.00 -20.80
CA GLN A 177 10.61 3.61 -20.26
C GLN A 177 11.62 3.30 -21.38
N ASN A 178 11.15 2.83 -22.54
CA ASN A 178 11.98 2.43 -23.68
C ASN A 178 13.07 1.39 -23.34
N ASP A 179 12.75 0.48 -22.43
CA ASP A 179 13.58 -0.65 -22.03
C ASP A 179 12.72 -1.91 -21.79
N GLN A 180 13.36 -3.03 -21.46
CA GLN A 180 12.68 -4.32 -21.24
C GLN A 180 11.96 -4.42 -19.89
N TRP A 181 12.17 -3.49 -18.97
CA TRP A 181 11.72 -3.62 -17.58
C TRP A 181 10.37 -2.94 -17.36
N VAL A 182 9.48 -3.60 -16.62
CA VAL A 182 8.41 -2.88 -15.95
C VAL A 182 9.04 -2.00 -14.87
N ARG A 183 8.64 -0.73 -14.83
CA ARG A 183 9.13 0.24 -13.85
C ARG A 183 8.02 0.72 -12.95
N LEU A 184 8.09 0.36 -11.67
CA LEU A 184 7.19 0.84 -10.62
C LEU A 184 7.85 1.94 -9.79
N ALA A 185 7.07 2.64 -8.97
CA ALA A 185 7.64 3.59 -8.01
C ALA A 185 8.26 2.81 -6.85
N SER A 186 9.47 3.15 -6.44
CA SER A 186 10.08 2.55 -5.24
C SER A 186 9.25 2.87 -4.00
N LEU A 187 9.09 1.89 -3.12
CA LEU A 187 8.28 2.01 -1.92
C LEU A 187 9.10 2.46 -0.70
N THR A 188 8.41 3.06 0.27
CA THR A 188 8.94 3.24 1.62
C THR A 188 9.06 1.87 2.31
N PRO A 189 9.99 1.70 3.27
CA PRO A 189 10.10 0.45 4.02
C PRO A 189 8.76 0.08 4.68
N GLY A 190 8.43 -1.20 4.69
CA GLY A 190 7.14 -1.67 5.22
C GLY A 190 6.15 -2.11 4.14
N TRP A 191 6.42 -1.81 2.87
CA TRP A 191 5.56 -2.16 1.74
C TRP A 191 6.27 -2.99 0.67
N ILE A 192 5.50 -3.80 -0.07
CA ILE A 192 5.93 -4.60 -1.21
C ILE A 192 4.86 -4.54 -2.31
N TYR A 193 5.22 -4.79 -3.58
CA TYR A 193 4.22 -5.02 -4.62
C TYR A 193 3.91 -6.51 -4.73
N GLU A 194 2.67 -6.83 -5.07
CA GLU A 194 2.27 -8.19 -5.39
C GLU A 194 1.43 -8.23 -6.65
N GLY A 195 1.69 -9.24 -7.47
CA GLY A 195 1.05 -9.49 -8.74
C GLY A 195 -0.02 -10.56 -8.66
N TRP A 196 -1.18 -10.28 -9.25
CA TRP A 196 -2.34 -11.15 -9.14
C TRP A 196 -3.03 -11.40 -10.49
N MET A 197 -3.56 -12.62 -10.56
CA MET A 197 -4.58 -13.04 -11.50
C MET A 197 -5.90 -13.18 -10.78
N VAL A 198 -6.87 -12.38 -11.21
CA VAL A 198 -8.18 -12.32 -10.57
C VAL A 198 -9.26 -12.78 -11.52
N ARG A 199 -9.88 -13.92 -11.20
CA ARG A 199 -11.08 -14.37 -11.90
C ARG A 199 -12.31 -13.70 -11.30
N ASP A 200 -13.17 -13.18 -12.15
CA ASP A 200 -14.42 -12.48 -11.81
C ASP A 200 -14.19 -11.29 -10.86
N HIS A 201 -13.15 -10.49 -11.15
CA HIS A 201 -12.77 -9.34 -10.33
C HIS A 201 -13.96 -8.43 -9.95
N GLY A 202 -14.14 -8.20 -8.64
CA GLY A 202 -15.20 -7.37 -8.09
C GLY A 202 -16.46 -8.15 -7.70
N ALA A 203 -16.54 -9.44 -8.03
CA ALA A 203 -17.55 -10.33 -7.47
C ALA A 203 -17.18 -10.77 -6.03
N PRO A 204 -18.16 -11.09 -5.17
CA PRO A 204 -17.91 -11.59 -3.82
C PRO A 204 -17.11 -12.91 -3.78
N ASP A 205 -17.20 -13.70 -4.85
CA ASP A 205 -16.53 -14.99 -5.04
C ASP A 205 -15.34 -14.90 -6.00
N ALA A 206 -14.80 -13.69 -6.21
CA ALA A 206 -13.59 -13.50 -7.01
C ALA A 206 -12.44 -14.37 -6.50
N ILE A 207 -11.75 -15.04 -7.42
CA ILE A 207 -10.62 -15.93 -7.10
C ILE A 207 -9.33 -15.18 -7.40
N TRP A 208 -8.48 -15.06 -6.40
CA TRP A 208 -7.19 -14.38 -6.48
C TRP A 208 -6.09 -15.42 -6.48
N LEU A 209 -5.25 -15.40 -7.50
CA LEU A 209 -4.06 -16.23 -7.63
C LEU A 209 -2.87 -15.28 -7.70
N SER A 210 -1.98 -15.35 -6.72
CA SER A 210 -0.75 -14.57 -6.77
C SER A 210 0.20 -15.21 -7.77
N TYR A 211 0.74 -14.41 -8.70
CA TYR A 211 1.97 -14.81 -9.40
C TYR A 211 3.22 -14.33 -8.66
N GLY A 212 3.01 -13.52 -7.61
CA GLY A 212 3.93 -13.34 -6.50
C GLY A 212 4.41 -11.89 -6.27
N LYS A 213 5.43 -11.75 -5.41
CA LYS A 213 5.80 -10.50 -4.72
C LYS A 213 7.13 -9.97 -5.23
N PHE A 214 7.20 -8.65 -5.46
CA PHE A 214 8.41 -8.02 -6.00
C PHE A 214 8.69 -6.63 -5.42
N LEU A 215 9.99 -6.35 -5.26
CA LEU A 215 10.51 -5.05 -4.82
C LEU A 215 11.30 -4.40 -5.96
N PRO A 216 10.85 -3.25 -6.48
CA PRO A 216 11.58 -2.52 -7.50
C PRO A 216 12.95 -2.06 -6.99
N ASP A 217 13.95 -2.07 -7.87
CA ASP A 217 15.27 -1.54 -7.57
C ASP A 217 15.28 0.00 -7.39
N ALA A 218 16.46 0.58 -7.20
CA ALA A 218 16.60 2.03 -7.05
C ALA A 218 16.18 2.83 -8.31
N GLY A 219 16.19 2.21 -9.49
CA GLY A 219 15.65 2.77 -10.74
C GLY A 219 14.17 2.46 -10.96
N GLY A 220 13.53 1.76 -10.01
CA GLY A 220 12.17 1.28 -10.10
C GLY A 220 11.99 0.07 -11.02
N ALA A 221 13.06 -0.51 -11.56
CA ALA A 221 12.96 -1.70 -12.40
C ALA A 221 12.54 -2.91 -11.55
N VAL A 222 11.57 -3.66 -12.05
CA VAL A 222 11.19 -4.95 -11.50
C VAL A 222 12.01 -6.01 -12.23
N ALA A 223 13.19 -6.29 -11.68
CA ALA A 223 14.24 -7.12 -12.29
C ALA A 223 14.75 -8.23 -11.36
N SER A 224 14.03 -8.46 -10.26
CA SER A 224 14.27 -9.58 -9.35
C SER A 224 13.22 -10.64 -9.56
N ARG A 225 13.60 -11.89 -9.33
CA ARG A 225 12.73 -13.07 -9.32
C ARG A 225 11.50 -12.85 -8.44
N ASP A 226 10.45 -13.59 -8.78
CA ASP A 226 9.30 -13.82 -7.94
C ASP A 226 9.43 -15.16 -7.18
N ASP A 227 9.47 -15.10 -5.85
CA ASP A 227 9.76 -16.27 -5.01
C ASP A 227 8.50 -16.86 -4.35
N THR A 228 7.32 -16.27 -4.60
CA THR A 228 6.12 -16.58 -3.82
C THR A 228 4.89 -16.93 -4.66
N GLY A 229 5.00 -17.07 -5.98
CA GLY A 229 3.89 -17.52 -6.84
C GLY A 229 3.48 -18.98 -6.60
N TRP A 230 2.32 -19.34 -7.15
CA TRP A 230 1.58 -20.57 -6.88
C TRP A 230 1.87 -21.71 -7.85
N GLY A 231 2.31 -21.37 -9.06
CA GLY A 231 2.55 -22.30 -10.14
C GLY A 231 3.88 -23.02 -9.95
N PRO A 232 4.02 -24.20 -10.56
CA PRO A 232 5.26 -24.98 -10.52
C PRO A 232 6.43 -24.29 -11.19
N PHE A 233 6.19 -23.14 -11.85
CA PHE A 233 7.17 -22.36 -12.57
C PHE A 233 7.40 -20.96 -11.97
N SER A 234 6.75 -20.63 -10.84
CA SER A 234 7.08 -19.42 -10.07
C SER A 234 8.53 -19.48 -9.61
N GLY A 235 9.34 -18.53 -10.05
CA GLY A 235 10.75 -18.42 -9.65
C GLY A 235 11.62 -19.62 -10.04
N VAL A 236 11.24 -20.36 -11.09
CA VAL A 236 11.98 -21.55 -11.52
C VAL A 236 13.23 -21.20 -12.32
N GLU A 237 14.20 -22.11 -12.21
CA GLU A 237 15.42 -22.19 -13.02
C GLU A 237 15.04 -22.31 -14.50
N ASP A 238 15.40 -21.33 -15.32
CA ASP A 238 15.40 -21.40 -16.78
C ASP A 238 16.08 -22.72 -17.20
N PHE A 239 15.25 -23.65 -17.65
CA PHE A 239 15.68 -24.99 -18.04
C PHE A 239 16.61 -25.01 -19.27
N GLN A 240 16.72 -23.90 -20.02
CA GLN A 240 17.68 -23.77 -21.14
C GLN A 240 19.08 -23.40 -20.66
N THR A 241 19.18 -22.57 -19.63
CA THR A 241 20.45 -22.00 -19.18
C THR A 241 20.94 -22.57 -17.85
N ALA A 242 20.10 -23.33 -17.14
CA ALA A 242 20.26 -23.60 -15.70
C ALA A 242 20.45 -22.28 -14.90
N GLY A 243 19.93 -21.18 -15.44
CA GLY A 243 19.93 -19.84 -14.86
C GLY A 243 18.58 -19.54 -14.22
N GLU A 244 18.45 -18.45 -13.49
CA GLU A 244 17.16 -18.03 -12.92
C GLU A 244 16.42 -17.14 -13.92
N GLU A 245 15.10 -17.31 -14.09
CA GLU A 245 14.30 -16.41 -14.93
C GLU A 245 14.32 -14.97 -14.37
N GLU A 246 14.59 -13.98 -15.23
CA GLU A 246 14.93 -12.61 -14.82
C GLU A 246 13.70 -11.73 -14.53
N TYR A 247 12.51 -12.20 -14.91
CA TYR A 247 11.26 -11.43 -14.83
C TYR A 247 10.25 -12.09 -13.88
N PRO A 248 9.50 -11.31 -13.08
CA PRO A 248 8.38 -11.85 -12.33
C PRO A 248 7.30 -12.43 -13.25
N GLY A 249 6.73 -13.54 -12.83
CA GLY A 249 5.69 -14.23 -13.57
C GLY A 249 5.49 -15.64 -13.06
N ASP A 250 4.40 -16.23 -13.52
CA ASP A 250 4.01 -17.58 -13.15
C ASP A 250 3.15 -18.21 -14.24
N ASP A 251 3.10 -19.53 -14.24
CA ASP A 251 2.29 -20.31 -15.17
C ASP A 251 1.48 -21.39 -14.44
N TRP A 252 0.20 -21.44 -14.80
CA TRP A 252 -0.77 -22.40 -14.29
C TRP A 252 -1.15 -23.41 -15.37
N PHE A 253 -0.15 -23.98 -16.03
CA PHE A 253 -0.34 -25.12 -16.91
C PHE A 253 -0.62 -26.42 -16.13
N SER A 254 0.03 -26.59 -14.98
CA SER A 254 -0.09 -27.78 -14.14
C SER A 254 0.21 -27.47 -12.66
N ASN A 255 -0.06 -28.41 -11.75
CA ASN A 255 0.28 -28.28 -10.32
C ASN A 255 1.00 -29.55 -9.81
N PRO A 256 2.22 -29.83 -10.30
CA PRO A 256 3.01 -31.00 -9.94
C PRO A 256 3.45 -30.99 -8.47
N LEU A 257 3.53 -29.81 -7.83
CA LEU A 257 3.89 -29.67 -6.42
C LEU A 257 2.70 -29.91 -5.48
N GLY A 258 1.48 -30.00 -6.01
CA GLY A 258 0.28 -30.30 -5.24
C GLY A 258 -0.11 -29.22 -4.24
N PHE A 259 0.25 -27.97 -4.49
CA PHE A 259 -0.18 -26.85 -3.64
C PHE A 259 -1.71 -26.71 -3.65
N PRO A 260 -2.32 -26.18 -2.57
CA PRO A 260 -3.74 -25.88 -2.57
C PRO A 260 -4.10 -25.05 -3.81
N PHE A 261 -5.05 -25.53 -4.62
CA PHE A 261 -5.51 -24.82 -5.81
C PHE A 261 -7.05 -24.81 -5.83
N PRO A 262 -7.70 -23.70 -6.24
CA PRO A 262 -9.15 -23.62 -6.28
C PRO A 262 -9.74 -24.73 -7.18
N SER A 263 -10.51 -25.65 -6.59
CA SER A 263 -11.02 -26.84 -7.29
C SER A 263 -11.99 -26.54 -8.44
N VAL A 264 -12.50 -25.31 -8.49
CA VAL A 264 -13.38 -24.81 -9.57
C VAL A 264 -12.60 -24.37 -10.81
N LEU A 265 -11.28 -24.24 -10.72
CA LEU A 265 -10.42 -23.86 -11.82
C LEU A 265 -9.77 -25.11 -12.45
N PRO A 266 -9.96 -25.35 -13.76
CA PRO A 266 -9.23 -26.41 -14.45
C PRO A 266 -7.78 -25.99 -14.72
N LEU A 267 -6.86 -26.96 -14.73
CA LEU A 267 -5.51 -26.77 -15.26
C LEU A 267 -5.38 -27.52 -16.60
N PRO A 268 -4.75 -26.94 -17.64
CA PRO A 268 -4.21 -25.58 -17.69
C PRO A 268 -5.30 -24.51 -17.59
N LEU A 269 -4.98 -23.34 -17.01
CA LEU A 269 -5.91 -22.21 -16.94
C LEU A 269 -6.22 -21.67 -18.35
N ASP A 270 -7.49 -21.36 -18.61
CA ASP A 270 -7.88 -20.55 -19.77
C ASP A 270 -7.98 -19.08 -19.33
N LEU A 271 -6.89 -18.31 -19.49
CA LEU A 271 -6.91 -16.88 -19.13
C LEU A 271 -7.72 -16.02 -20.11
N ARG A 272 -8.25 -16.62 -21.20
CA ARG A 272 -9.23 -16.00 -22.09
C ARG A 272 -10.66 -16.41 -21.78
N GLU A 273 -10.89 -17.13 -20.69
CA GLU A 273 -12.21 -17.58 -20.30
C GLU A 273 -13.20 -16.39 -20.32
N LYS A 274 -14.32 -16.60 -21.00
CA LYS A 274 -15.42 -15.64 -21.08
C LYS A 274 -16.62 -16.15 -20.29
N ASN A 275 -17.35 -15.24 -19.68
CA ASN A 275 -18.65 -15.56 -19.11
C ASN A 275 -19.71 -15.78 -20.22
N ALA A 276 -20.93 -16.13 -19.84
CA ALA A 276 -22.03 -16.37 -20.78
C ALA A 276 -22.39 -15.14 -21.65
N GLN A 277 -21.97 -13.94 -21.25
CA GLN A 277 -22.17 -12.69 -21.98
C GLN A 277 -20.97 -12.32 -22.89
N GLY A 278 -19.95 -13.18 -22.96
CA GLY A 278 -18.76 -12.96 -23.78
C GLY A 278 -17.74 -11.99 -23.16
N VAL A 279 -17.88 -11.65 -21.88
CA VAL A 279 -16.94 -10.77 -21.16
C VAL A 279 -15.81 -11.61 -20.58
N GLY A 280 -14.56 -11.17 -20.78
CA GLY A 280 -13.38 -11.82 -20.20
C GLY A 280 -13.46 -11.84 -18.67
N ARG A 281 -13.16 -12.99 -18.08
CA ARG A 281 -13.29 -13.21 -16.63
C ARG A 281 -12.01 -12.87 -15.87
N TRP A 282 -10.87 -12.86 -16.54
CA TRP A 282 -9.57 -12.65 -15.91
C TRP A 282 -9.14 -11.19 -15.97
N THR A 283 -8.59 -10.74 -14.85
CA THR A 283 -8.04 -9.41 -14.66
C THR A 283 -6.66 -9.51 -14.04
N HIS A 284 -5.69 -8.83 -14.64
CA HIS A 284 -4.37 -8.63 -14.08
C HIS A 284 -4.45 -7.49 -13.07
N VAL A 285 -3.90 -7.68 -11.88
CA VAL A 285 -3.85 -6.66 -10.82
C VAL A 285 -2.46 -6.64 -10.23
N ILE A 286 -1.93 -5.43 -9.96
CA ILE A 286 -0.76 -5.27 -9.09
C ILE A 286 -1.21 -4.46 -7.88
N THR A 287 -0.98 -5.00 -6.70
CA THR A 287 -1.33 -4.40 -5.40
C THR A 287 -0.08 -3.89 -4.68
N ILE A 288 -0.30 -3.12 -3.60
CA ILE A 288 0.72 -2.72 -2.66
C ILE A 288 0.33 -3.23 -1.28
N GLU A 289 1.20 -4.06 -0.73
CA GLU A 289 0.95 -4.97 0.38
C GLU A 289 1.89 -4.63 1.56
N PRO A 290 1.45 -4.76 2.82
CA PRO A 290 2.36 -4.75 3.95
C PRO A 290 3.41 -5.85 3.83
N ILE A 291 4.69 -5.52 4.03
CA ILE A 291 5.80 -6.47 3.92
C ILE A 291 5.82 -7.54 5.03
N SER A 292 4.99 -7.38 6.07
CA SER A 292 4.92 -8.29 7.22
C SER A 292 4.36 -9.67 6.88
N ASP A 293 3.78 -9.83 5.69
CA ASP A 293 3.35 -11.11 5.19
C ASP A 293 4.50 -11.85 4.46
N GLN A 294 5.19 -12.71 5.23
CA GLN A 294 6.43 -13.43 4.88
C GLN A 294 6.30 -14.95 5.12
N GLY A 295 5.12 -15.53 4.89
CA GLY A 295 4.96 -16.98 5.07
C GLY A 295 3.53 -17.49 5.14
N GLU A 296 2.55 -16.72 4.65
CA GLU A 296 1.23 -17.27 4.37
C GLU A 296 1.37 -18.54 3.51
N PRO A 297 0.71 -19.66 3.89
CA PRO A 297 0.67 -20.83 3.02
C PRO A 297 0.14 -20.44 1.64
N ILE A 298 0.80 -20.92 0.58
CA ILE A 298 0.26 -20.88 -0.79
C ILE A 298 -1.17 -21.42 -0.73
N GLY A 299 -2.16 -20.62 -1.13
CA GLY A 299 -3.56 -20.96 -0.89
C GLY A 299 -4.35 -19.93 -0.09
N SER A 300 -3.66 -19.14 0.72
CA SER A 300 -4.25 -18.35 1.80
C SER A 300 -4.11 -16.83 1.63
N GLU A 301 -3.41 -16.41 0.59
CA GLU A 301 -3.08 -15.03 0.29
C GLU A 301 -4.36 -14.22 0.07
N ARG A 302 -4.39 -13.04 0.69
CA ARG A 302 -5.50 -12.10 0.60
C ARG A 302 -4.95 -10.77 0.10
N PRO A 303 -5.35 -10.29 -1.08
CA PRO A 303 -4.88 -8.99 -1.57
C PRO A 303 -5.26 -7.89 -0.58
N PHE A 304 -4.29 -7.06 -0.22
CA PHE A 304 -4.55 -5.87 0.57
C PHE A 304 -5.28 -4.79 -0.25
N ALA A 305 -5.55 -3.69 0.43
CA ALA A 305 -6.47 -2.65 0.02
C ALA A 305 -6.04 -1.86 -1.22
N ILE A 306 -4.73 -1.69 -1.45
CA ILE A 306 -4.22 -0.71 -2.41
C ILE A 306 -3.99 -1.40 -3.75
N ARG A 307 -4.80 -1.06 -4.75
CA ARG A 307 -4.86 -1.74 -6.05
C ARG A 307 -4.60 -0.75 -7.18
N PRO A 308 -3.39 -0.18 -7.26
CA PRO A 308 -3.10 0.92 -8.17
C PRO A 308 -3.09 0.52 -9.64
N TYR A 309 -2.93 -0.76 -9.98
CA TYR A 309 -2.88 -1.21 -11.37
C TYR A 309 -3.86 -2.35 -11.61
N ARG A 310 -4.63 -2.25 -12.70
CA ARG A 310 -5.63 -3.25 -13.05
C ARG A 310 -5.95 -3.18 -14.53
N ASP A 311 -5.83 -4.30 -15.23
CA ASP A 311 -6.12 -4.41 -16.66
C ASP A 311 -6.69 -5.78 -17.01
N GLY A 312 -7.68 -5.81 -17.91
CA GLY A 312 -8.22 -7.06 -18.44
C GLY A 312 -7.25 -7.70 -19.44
N PHE A 313 -7.31 -9.02 -19.57
CA PHE A 313 -6.48 -9.76 -20.53
C PHE A 313 -6.85 -9.47 -21.99
N GLY A 314 -8.15 -9.23 -22.25
CA GLY A 314 -8.66 -8.99 -23.59
C GLY A 314 -8.51 -10.19 -24.53
N ASP A 315 -8.81 -9.96 -25.81
CA ASP A 315 -8.88 -11.02 -26.84
C ASP A 315 -7.60 -11.15 -27.68
N ALA A 316 -6.55 -10.41 -27.32
CA ALA A 316 -5.32 -10.36 -28.11
C ALA A 316 -4.49 -11.64 -28.00
N ALA A 317 -3.72 -11.95 -29.05
CA ALA A 317 -2.78 -13.09 -29.10
C ALA A 317 -1.83 -13.10 -27.88
N PRO A 318 -1.28 -14.25 -27.46
CA PRO A 318 -0.49 -14.35 -26.23
C PRO A 318 0.70 -13.40 -26.22
N GLY A 319 1.46 -13.39 -27.33
CA GLY A 319 2.58 -12.48 -27.57
C GLY A 319 2.21 -11.04 -27.93
N THR A 320 0.97 -10.61 -27.69
CA THR A 320 0.60 -9.20 -27.80
C THR A 320 0.88 -8.51 -26.46
N PRO A 321 1.67 -7.43 -26.42
CA PRO A 321 1.89 -6.68 -25.19
C PRO A 321 0.58 -6.11 -24.66
N ARG A 322 0.36 -6.22 -23.35
CA ARG A 322 -0.76 -5.60 -22.65
C ARG A 322 -0.22 -4.49 -21.75
N THR A 323 -0.74 -3.28 -21.89
CA THR A 323 -0.29 -2.14 -21.10
C THR A 323 -0.82 -2.24 -19.68
N ILE A 324 0.07 -2.10 -18.70
CA ILE A 324 -0.30 -1.91 -17.30
C ILE A 324 -0.71 -0.45 -17.13
N THR A 325 -1.87 -0.22 -16.52
CA THR A 325 -2.50 1.10 -16.41
C THR A 325 -2.82 1.44 -14.95
N PHE A 326 -2.40 2.63 -14.53
CA PHE A 326 -2.76 3.15 -13.21
C PHE A 326 -4.26 3.48 -13.10
N ARG A 327 -4.86 3.04 -12.00
CA ARG A 327 -6.27 3.20 -11.63
C ARG A 327 -6.38 4.06 -10.36
N PRO A 328 -6.64 5.38 -10.47
CA PRO A 328 -6.71 6.25 -9.29
C PRO A 328 -7.81 5.88 -8.30
N GLU A 329 -8.84 5.15 -8.73
CA GLU A 329 -9.89 4.63 -7.87
C GLU A 329 -9.42 3.54 -6.91
N GLY A 330 -8.28 2.89 -7.18
CA GLY A 330 -7.67 1.87 -6.34
C GLY A 330 -6.68 2.41 -5.30
N VAL A 331 -6.59 3.73 -5.14
CA VAL A 331 -5.62 4.40 -4.25
C VAL A 331 -6.35 5.32 -3.26
N PRO A 332 -6.08 5.19 -1.95
CA PRO A 332 -6.72 6.03 -0.96
C PRO A 332 -6.22 7.48 -1.02
N ARG A 333 -7.06 8.39 -0.52
CA ARG A 333 -6.75 9.82 -0.40
C ARG A 333 -7.54 10.44 0.75
N GLY A 334 -7.03 11.51 1.32
CA GLY A 334 -7.71 12.19 2.42
C GLY A 334 -7.57 13.70 2.41
N GLU A 335 -8.38 14.33 3.25
CA GLU A 335 -8.34 15.75 3.56
C GLU A 335 -8.55 15.92 5.05
N ALA A 336 -7.73 16.78 5.65
CA ALA A 336 -7.90 17.18 7.03
C ALA A 336 -8.12 18.69 7.10
N VAL A 337 -9.08 19.13 7.92
CA VAL A 337 -9.45 20.54 8.07
C VAL A 337 -9.65 20.87 9.55
N ARG A 338 -9.18 22.04 9.96
CA ARG A 338 -9.49 22.63 11.26
C ARG A 338 -10.84 23.31 11.22
N GLN A 339 -11.73 22.93 12.12
CA GLN A 339 -13.05 23.53 12.32
C GLN A 339 -13.09 24.33 13.62
#